data_AF-U1X5C7-F1
#
_entry.id   AF-U1X5C7-F1
#
_cell.length_a   1.000
_cell.length_b   1.000
_cell.length_c   1.000
_cell.angle_alpha   90.00
_cell.angle_beta   90.00
_cell.angle_gamma   90.00
#
_symmetry.space_group_name_H-M   'P 1'
#
loop_
_entity.id
_entity.type
_entity.pdbx_description
1 polymer ?
#
loop_
_entity_poly.entity_id
_entity_poly.type
_entity_poly.pdbx_seq_one_letter_code
_entity_poly.pdbx_strand_id
1 'polypeptide(L)' 'MIFLFRFDVENGGISFILNKGIARDMYPDMEEMPRQLADSTCKVLEHHKIYSKSNPIMQGQILDTGEFEVNLSHGLG' A
#
# COMPACT_ATOMS: atom_id res chain seq x y z
N MET A 1 2.95 -2.21 -14.12
CA MET A 1 3.58 -1.61 -12.92
C MET A 1 3.79 -2.72 -11.91
N ILE A 2 5.03 -2.90 -11.44
CA ILE A 2 5.37 -3.85 -10.37
C ILE A 2 5.17 -3.10 -9.05
N PHE A 3 4.52 -3.73 -8.06
CA PHE A 3 4.32 -3.15 -6.73
C PHE A 3 4.43 -4.26 -5.69
N LEU A 4 4.98 -3.95 -4.52
CA LEU A 4 4.99 -4.87 -3.39
C LEU A 4 3.60 -4.88 -2.74
N PHE A 5 3.05 -3.69 -2.46
CA PHE A 5 1.68 -3.52 -2.01
C PHE A 5 1.07 -2.21 -2.50
N ARG A 6 -0.26 -2.11 -2.47
CA ARG A 6 -1.00 -0.88 -2.72
C ARG A 6 -2.28 -0.81 -1.90
N PHE A 7 -2.81 0.39 -1.75
CA PHE A 7 -4.10 0.67 -1.18
C PHE A 7 -5.00 1.24 -2.27
N ASP A 8 -6.14 0.61 -2.48
CA ASP A 8 -7.12 1.02 -3.48
C ASP A 8 -8.36 1.62 -2.83
N VAL A 9 -8.91 2.68 -3.43
CA VAL A 9 -10.20 3.24 -3.03
C VAL A 9 -11.31 2.46 -3.73
N GLU A 10 -12.13 1.76 -2.96
CA GLU A 10 -13.26 0.96 -3.46
C GLU A 10 -14.54 1.34 -2.70
N ASN A 11 -15.62 1.65 -3.42
CA ASN A 11 -16.99 1.92 -2.93
C ASN A 11 -17.14 2.14 -1.41
N GLY A 12 -16.68 3.29 -0.92
CA GLY A 12 -16.88 3.71 0.47
C GLY A 12 -15.75 3.39 1.44
N GLY A 13 -14.69 2.70 1.02
CA GLY A 13 -13.54 2.37 1.87
C GLY A 13 -12.21 2.22 1.13
N ILE A 14 -11.23 1.63 1.81
CA ILE A 14 -9.89 1.34 1.31
C ILE A 14 -9.56 -0.15 1.46
N SER A 15 -9.06 -0.73 0.37
CA SER A 15 -8.62 -2.13 0.30
C SER A 15 -7.10 -2.21 0.24
N PHE A 16 -6.48 -3.01 1.10
CA PHE A 16 -5.05 -3.32 1.04
C PHE A 16 -4.79 -4.52 0.12
N ILE A 17 -3.89 -4.35 -0.84
CA ILE A 17 -3.52 -5.36 -1.83
C ILE A 17 -2.02 -5.64 -1.74
N LEU A 18 -1.66 -6.86 -1.36
CA LEU A 18 -0.27 -7.35 -1.32
C LEU A 18 0.03 -8.24 -2.53
N ASN A 19 1.13 -7.97 -3.22
CA ASN A 19 1.64 -8.87 -4.25
C ASN A 19 2.30 -10.08 -3.60
N LYS A 20 1.54 -11.16 -3.43
CA LYS A 20 1.98 -12.38 -2.74
C LYS A 20 3.20 -13.06 -3.38
N GLY A 21 3.38 -12.93 -4.69
CA GLY A 21 4.55 -13.50 -5.38
C GLY A 21 5.83 -12.84 -4.91
N ILE A 22 5.87 -11.50 -5.04
CA ILE A 22 7.00 -10.69 -4.58
C ILE A 22 7.17 -10.80 -3.07
N ALA A 23 6.08 -10.72 -2.31
CA ALA A 23 6.15 -10.81 -0.86
C ALA A 23 6.69 -12.15 -0.37
N ARG A 24 6.33 -13.28 -1.00
CA ARG A 24 6.86 -14.61 -0.65
C ARG A 24 8.36 -14.72 -0.96
N ASP A 25 8.78 -14.18 -2.10
CA ASP A 25 10.18 -14.24 -2.52
C ASP A 25 11.07 -13.36 -1.62
N MET A 26 10.53 -12.25 -1.11
CA MET A 26 11.25 -11.33 -0.22
C MET A 26 11.14 -11.67 1.26
N TYR A 27 9.98 -12.18 1.69
CA TYR A 27 9.64 -12.40 3.09
C TYR A 27 8.91 -13.74 3.27
N PRO A 28 9.64 -14.86 3.18
CA PRO A 28 9.05 -16.20 3.26
C PRO A 28 8.32 -16.50 4.59
N ASP A 29 8.66 -15.79 5.68
CA ASP A 29 8.12 -16.03 7.04
C ASP A 29 7.07 -14.99 7.51
N MET A 30 6.54 -14.18 6.59
CA MET A 30 5.75 -12.99 6.93
C MET A 30 4.24 -13.29 7.03
N GLU A 31 3.79 -13.91 8.12
CA GLU A 31 2.35 -14.23 8.28
C GLU A 31 1.53 -13.17 9.05
N GLU A 32 2.09 -12.35 9.95
CA GLU A 32 1.25 -11.49 10.82
C GLU A 32 1.58 -9.99 10.82
N MET A 33 2.85 -9.60 10.79
CA MET A 33 3.27 -8.19 10.91
C MET A 33 2.63 -7.24 9.87
N PRO A 34 2.47 -7.61 8.57
CA PRO A 34 1.94 -6.68 7.58
C PRO A 34 0.48 -6.31 7.79
N ARG A 35 -0.30 -7.18 8.43
CA ARG A 35 -1.75 -6.97 8.58
C ARG A 35 -2.07 -5.86 9.56
N GLN A 36 -1.35 -5.80 10.69
CA GLN A 36 -1.55 -4.74 11.69
C GLN A 36 -1.09 -3.38 11.16
N LEU A 37 0.05 -3.37 10.45
CA LEU A 37 0.53 -2.16 9.81
C LEU A 37 -0.43 -1.70 8.72
N ALA A 38 -0.89 -2.60 7.86
CA ALA A 38 -1.86 -2.31 6.81
C ALA A 38 -3.18 -1.78 7.39
N ASP A 39 -3.70 -2.35 8.47
CA ASP A 39 -4.92 -1.86 9.13
C ASP A 39 -4.75 -0.43 9.68
N SER A 40 -3.64 -0.16 10.37
CA SER A 40 -3.31 1.18 10.85
C SER A 40 -3.18 2.18 9.70
N THR A 41 -2.48 1.80 8.63
CA THR A 41 -2.34 2.62 7.42
C THR A 41 -3.68 2.86 6.72
N CYS A 42 -4.55 1.85 6.60
CA CYS A 42 -5.90 2.00 6.06
C CYS A 42 -6.68 3.08 6.81
N LYS A 43 -6.66 3.07 8.14
CA LYS A 43 -7.38 4.08 8.96
C LYS A 43 -6.89 5.49 8.66
N VAL A 44 -5.57 5.68 8.56
CA VAL A 44 -4.98 6.99 8.23
C VAL A 44 -5.39 7.42 6.82
N LEU A 45 -5.29 6.53 5.84
CA LEU A 45 -5.64 6.84 4.45
C LEU A 45 -7.14 7.08 4.28
N GLU A 46 -7.99 6.41 5.06
CA GLU A 46 -9.45 6.59 5.01
C GLU A 46 -9.84 8.03 5.39
N HIS A 47 -9.17 8.60 6.39
CA HIS A 47 -9.33 10.02 6.75
C HIS A 47 -8.94 10.97 5.61
N HIS A 48 -7.99 10.59 4.77
CA HIS A 48 -7.46 11.43 3.70
C HIS A 48 -8.05 11.10 2.32
N LYS A 49 -8.91 10.09 2.23
CA LYS A 49 -9.49 9.59 0.98
C LYS A 49 -10.15 10.68 0.15
N ILE A 50 -10.77 11.68 0.80
CA ILE A 50 -11.42 12.82 0.17
C ILE A 50 -10.47 13.70 -0.66
N TYR A 51 -9.16 13.66 -0.37
CA TYR A 51 -8.14 14.41 -1.07
C TYR A 51 -7.53 13.62 -2.24
N SER A 52 -7.81 12.32 -2.33
CA SER A 52 -7.32 11.48 -3.40
C SER A 52 -8.02 11.79 -4.72
N LYS A 53 -7.24 12.10 -5.76
CA LYS A 53 -7.77 12.37 -7.10
C LYS A 53 -7.86 11.13 -8.01
N SER A 54 -7.28 10.01 -7.60
CA SER A 54 -7.21 8.79 -8.40
C SER A 54 -6.99 7.54 -7.56
N ASN A 55 -7.18 6.37 -8.18
CA ASN A 55 -6.80 5.07 -7.64
C ASN A 55 -5.51 4.59 -8.34
N PRO A 56 -4.52 3.97 -7.66
CA PRO A 56 -4.37 3.73 -6.22
C PRO A 56 -4.17 5.00 -5.38
N ILE A 57 -4.52 4.96 -4.08
CA ILE A 57 -4.29 6.08 -3.14
C ILE A 57 -2.86 6.09 -2.59
N MET A 58 -2.28 4.89 -2.41
CA MET A 58 -0.89 4.69 -2.00
C MET A 58 -0.37 3.41 -2.66
N GLN A 59 0.86 3.41 -3.14
CA GLN A 59 1.57 2.20 -3.55
C GLN A 59 2.98 2.19 -2.95
N GLY A 60 3.47 1.00 -2.60
CA GLY A 60 4.80 0.77 -2.07
C GLY A 60 5.59 -0.18 -2.97
N GLN A 61 6.85 0.15 -3.22
CA GLN A 61 7.79 -0.72 -3.93
C GLN A 61 9.18 -0.63 -3.34
N ILE A 62 9.97 -1.71 -3.47
CA ILE A 62 11.39 -1.70 -3.12
C ILE A 62 12.16 -1.50 -4.43
N LEU A 63 13.05 -0.52 -4.44
CA LEU A 63 13.91 -0.22 -5.57
C LEU A 63 15.09 -1.18 -5.62
N ASP A 64 15.76 -1.25 -6.77
CA ASP A 64 16.98 -2.05 -6.93
C ASP A 64 18.10 -1.63 -5.96
N THR A 65 18.02 -0.42 -5.40
CA THR A 65 18.93 0.10 -4.36
C THR A 65 18.68 -0.49 -2.97
N GLY A 66 17.58 -1.24 -2.79
CA GLY A 66 17.11 -1.71 -1.48
C GLY A 66 16.31 -0.66 -0.69
N GLU A 67 16.14 0.54 -1.25
CA GLU A 67 15.30 1.59 -0.67
C GLU A 67 13.82 1.27 -0.87
N PHE A 68 12.99 1.67 0.11
CA PHE A 68 11.55 1.54 0.01
C PHE A 68 10.93 2.86 -0.46
N GLU A 69 10.33 2.84 -1.63
CA GLU A 69 9.64 3.99 -2.22
C GLU A 69 8.13 3.89 -1.96
N VAL A 70 7.57 4.99 -1.47
CA VAL A 70 6.13 5.19 -1.33
C VAL A 70 5.68 6.25 -2.32
N ASN A 71 4.69 5.90 -3.13
CA ASN A 71 4.01 6.85 -4.00
C ASN A 71 2.59 7.07 -3.49
N LEU A 72 2.23 8.34 -3.27
CA LEU A 72 0.89 8.77 -2.87
C LEU A 72 0.15 9.39 -4.05
N SER A 73 -1.17 9.25 -4.08
CA SER A 73 -1.97 9.97 -5.06
C SER A 73 -1.87 11.48 -4.84
N HIS A 74 -2.07 12.23 -5.93
CA HIS A 74 -1.95 13.68 -5.88
C HIS A 74 -2.97 14.27 -4.90
N GLY A 75 -2.50 15.10 -3.95
CA GLY A 75 -3.31 15.71 -2.90
C GLY A 75 -3.03 15.19 -1.49
N LEU A 76 -2.19 14.16 -1.35
CA LEU A 76 -1.84 13.51 -0.08
C LEU A 76 -0.41 13.80 0.40
N GLY A 77 0.20 14.86 -0.13
CA GLY A 77 1.61 15.23 0.09
C GLY A 77 1.99 15.49 1.53
#